data_AF-A0A3M7L1P5-F1
#
_entry.id   AF-A0A3M7L1P5-F1
#
_cell.length_a   1.000
_cell.length_b   1.000
_cell.length_c   1.000
_cell.angle_alpha   90.00
_cell.angle_beta   90.00
_cell.angle_gamma   90.00
#
_symmetry.space_group_name_H-M   'P 1'
#
loop_
_entity.id
_entity.type
_entity.pdbx_description
1 polymer ?
#
loop_
_entity_poly.entity_id
_entity_poly.type
_entity_poly.pdbx_seq_one_letter_code
_entity_poly.pdbx_strand_id
1 'polypeptide(L)'
;MIFLTLLAPIFAPYILGWPALATLVTLAADLGITLGLGVAAGNPGLPDYLSLSLTITLVGAWLGLTLATALWRNLESSFDRMPWLRHTQELQSRKGGRTYQTKCPFTGLRPTARCPSCSCRVHDIALQPPDRWVESLPVCDVPLRWDLAKEAMAGAENPIQARESLDRALDFRGNVLLAGVTTCCVGCAAWQKNCHLRPRLALGMTSVSVTFVILPWAFSGFSDTIGVAGTALQVATEALAVSYSTLALLVQIQAVLRANAFLVEYAAAVPELLPLFRPPTAGLLAHLHALFLHTPWEG
;
A
#
# COMPACT_ATOMS: atom_id res chain seq x y z
N MET A 1 5.62 11.45 -10.05
CA MET A 1 6.61 10.35 -10.24
C MET A 1 8.00 10.72 -9.74
N ILE A 2 8.55 11.91 -10.03
CA ILE A 2 9.89 12.33 -9.57
C ILE A 2 10.08 12.27 -8.03
N PHE A 3 9.06 12.66 -7.26
CA PHE A 3 9.14 12.54 -5.80
C PHE A 3 9.07 11.08 -5.32
N LEU A 4 8.29 10.23 -6.00
CA LEU A 4 8.22 8.80 -5.73
C LEU A 4 9.54 8.10 -6.07
N THR A 5 10.20 8.44 -7.17
CA THR A 5 11.53 7.91 -7.52
C THR A 5 12.55 8.26 -6.45
N LEU A 6 12.64 9.53 -6.04
CA LEU A 6 13.70 10.00 -5.14
C LEU A 6 13.47 9.59 -3.68
N LEU A 7 12.22 9.59 -3.22
CA LEU A 7 11.90 9.47 -1.80
C LEU A 7 11.42 8.07 -1.39
N ALA A 8 10.94 7.24 -2.33
CA ALA A 8 10.54 5.87 -2.01
C ALA A 8 11.64 5.02 -1.33
N PRO A 9 12.94 5.07 -1.68
CA PRO A 9 13.94 4.28 -0.97
C PRO A 9 14.20 4.76 0.46
N ILE A 10 13.74 5.97 0.82
CA ILE A 10 13.82 6.51 2.18
C ILE A 10 12.57 6.13 2.98
N PHE A 11 11.39 6.29 2.36
CA PHE A 11 10.11 6.07 3.04
C PHE A 11 9.61 4.63 3.01
N ALA A 12 10.00 3.81 2.03
CA ALA A 12 9.61 2.40 2.00
C ALA A 12 10.27 1.60 3.14
N PRO A 13 11.56 1.79 3.50
CA PRO A 13 12.13 1.20 4.71
C PRO A 13 11.48 1.69 6.00
N TYR A 14 11.03 2.95 6.01
CA TYR A 14 10.17 3.44 7.07
C TYR A 14 8.93 2.53 7.09
N ILE A 15 8.06 2.55 6.07
CA ILE A 15 6.84 1.71 5.94
C ILE A 15 7.06 0.24 6.33
N LEU A 16 8.17 -0.35 5.91
CA LEU A 16 8.46 -1.75 6.11
C LEU A 16 9.00 -2.07 7.51
N GLY A 17 9.71 -1.16 8.17
CA GLY A 17 10.42 -1.45 9.41
C GLY A 17 11.48 -2.53 9.22
N TRP A 18 11.53 -3.53 10.11
CA TRP A 18 12.49 -4.64 10.06
C TRP A 18 12.51 -5.42 8.73
N PRO A 19 11.35 -5.74 8.10
CA PRO A 19 11.30 -6.31 6.76
C PRO A 19 12.14 -5.60 5.70
N ALA A 20 12.42 -4.30 5.86
CA ALA A 20 13.28 -3.56 4.94
C ALA A 20 14.70 -4.14 4.86
N LEU A 21 15.21 -4.82 5.90
CA LEU A 21 16.55 -5.42 5.87
C LEU A 21 16.72 -6.47 4.76
N ALA A 22 15.62 -7.07 4.27
CA ALA A 22 15.69 -7.98 3.13
C ALA A 22 16.16 -7.29 1.83
N THR A 23 16.02 -5.97 1.70
CA THR A 23 16.57 -5.23 0.57
C THR A 23 18.09 -5.17 0.61
N LEU A 24 18.69 -5.12 1.80
CA LEU A 24 20.15 -5.15 1.95
C LEU A 24 20.72 -6.50 1.51
N VAL A 25 20.02 -7.59 1.81
CA VAL A 25 20.43 -8.94 1.41
C VAL A 25 20.38 -9.11 -0.11
N THR A 26 19.29 -8.68 -0.74
CA THR A 26 19.12 -8.76 -2.21
C THR A 26 20.09 -7.83 -2.93
N LEU A 27 20.30 -6.61 -2.42
CA LEU A 27 21.29 -5.68 -2.93
C LEU A 27 22.73 -6.22 -2.81
N ALA A 28 23.09 -6.80 -1.67
CA ALA A 28 24.41 -7.39 -1.47
C ALA A 28 24.65 -8.58 -2.41
N ALA A 29 23.63 -9.40 -2.66
CA ALA A 29 23.70 -10.50 -3.61
C ALA A 29 23.93 -9.99 -5.04
N ASP A 30 23.17 -8.97 -5.48
CA ASP A 30 23.31 -8.36 -6.80
C ASP A 30 24.67 -7.67 -6.99
N LEU A 31 25.14 -6.92 -5.99
CA LEU A 31 26.49 -6.34 -5.99
C LEU A 31 27.58 -7.41 -6.02
N GLY A 32 27.39 -8.53 -5.33
CA GLY A 32 28.30 -9.67 -5.38
C GLY A 32 28.38 -10.31 -6.78
N ILE A 33 27.25 -10.39 -7.48
CA ILE A 33 27.17 -10.90 -8.86
C ILE A 33 27.87 -9.93 -9.83
N THR A 34 27.51 -8.66 -9.78
CA THR A 34 28.01 -7.63 -10.71
C THR A 34 29.51 -7.35 -10.50
N LEU A 35 29.97 -7.22 -9.26
CA LEU A 35 31.39 -7.01 -8.96
C LEU A 35 32.22 -8.30 -9.12
N GLY A 36 31.66 -9.46 -8.80
CA GLY A 36 32.37 -10.74 -8.84
C GLY A 36 32.57 -11.29 -10.26
N LEU A 37 31.58 -11.10 -11.14
CA LEU A 37 31.64 -11.55 -12.53
C LEU A 37 32.20 -10.50 -13.49
N GLY A 38 32.27 -9.24 -13.04
CA GLY A 38 32.80 -8.12 -13.81
C GLY A 38 31.82 -7.62 -14.88
N VAL A 39 31.20 -6.48 -14.61
CA VAL A 39 30.37 -5.76 -15.60
C VAL A 39 31.26 -4.99 -16.57
N ALA A 40 30.99 -5.14 -17.87
CA ALA A 40 31.64 -4.38 -18.94
C ALA A 40 30.61 -3.44 -19.58
N ALA A 41 30.95 -2.14 -19.64
CA ALA A 41 30.05 -1.14 -20.20
C ALA A 41 29.81 -1.41 -21.69
N GLY A 42 28.58 -1.19 -22.14
CA GLY A 42 28.22 -1.24 -23.56
C GLY A 42 28.04 -2.64 -24.15
N ASN A 43 28.43 -3.71 -23.43
CA ASN A 43 28.35 -5.07 -23.95
C ASN A 43 27.67 -6.01 -22.93
N PRO A 44 26.43 -6.47 -23.19
CA PRO A 44 25.66 -7.21 -22.21
C PRO A 44 26.32 -8.56 -21.89
N GLY A 45 26.73 -8.72 -20.64
CA GLY A 45 27.39 -9.91 -20.11
C GLY A 45 26.48 -10.79 -19.25
N LEU A 46 27.01 -11.92 -18.80
CA LEU A 46 26.36 -12.79 -17.82
C LEU A 46 25.82 -12.05 -16.57
N PRO A 47 26.55 -11.12 -15.92
CA PRO A 47 26.02 -10.40 -14.74
C PRO A 47 24.74 -9.62 -15.05
N ASP A 48 24.67 -8.96 -16.20
CA ASP A 48 23.53 -8.12 -16.60
C ASP A 48 22.28 -8.98 -16.80
N TYR A 49 22.41 -10.16 -17.42
CA TYR A 49 21.31 -11.12 -17.57
C TYR A 49 20.84 -11.68 -16.23
N LEU A 50 21.76 -11.90 -15.27
CA LEU A 50 21.40 -12.38 -13.94
C LEU A 50 20.62 -11.30 -13.16
N SER A 51 21.09 -10.05 -13.14
CA SER A 51 20.40 -8.93 -12.49
C SER A 51 19.04 -8.65 -13.11
N LEU A 52 18.96 -8.69 -14.45
CA LEU A 52 17.71 -8.62 -15.20
C LEU A 52 16.75 -9.74 -14.80
N SER A 53 17.22 -10.99 -14.75
CA SER A 53 16.39 -12.14 -14.39
C SER A 53 15.84 -12.04 -12.97
N LEU A 54 16.67 -11.55 -12.03
CA LEU A 54 16.27 -11.32 -10.65
C LEU A 54 15.19 -10.24 -10.58
N THR A 55 15.39 -9.12 -11.28
CA THR A 55 14.42 -8.02 -11.30
C THR A 55 13.10 -8.45 -11.94
N ILE A 56 13.12 -9.16 -13.07
CA ILE A 56 11.91 -9.70 -13.73
C ILE A 56 11.18 -10.65 -12.78
N THR A 57 11.91 -11.51 -12.07
CA THR A 57 11.31 -12.46 -11.11
C THR A 57 10.61 -11.72 -9.96
N LEU A 58 11.24 -10.69 -9.41
CA LEU A 58 10.68 -9.87 -8.33
C LEU A 58 9.45 -9.09 -8.79
N VAL A 59 9.52 -8.45 -9.96
CA VAL A 59 8.38 -7.73 -10.57
C VAL A 59 7.26 -8.70 -10.92
N GLY A 60 7.58 -9.88 -11.46
CA GLY A 60 6.61 -10.93 -11.76
C GLY A 60 5.92 -11.46 -10.49
N ALA A 61 6.65 -11.65 -9.40
CA ALA A 61 6.10 -12.03 -8.11
C ALA A 61 5.18 -10.94 -7.53
N TRP A 62 5.58 -9.67 -7.64
CA TRP A 62 4.74 -8.54 -7.24
C TRP A 62 3.45 -8.46 -8.07
N LEU A 63 3.55 -8.63 -9.39
CA LEU A 63 2.39 -8.62 -10.29
C LEU A 63 1.46 -9.81 -9.99
N GLY A 64 2.02 -11.00 -9.80
CA GLY A 64 1.27 -12.20 -9.41
C GLY A 64 0.54 -12.01 -8.08
N LEU A 65 1.19 -11.41 -7.07
CA LEU A 65 0.57 -11.09 -5.80
C LEU A 65 -0.54 -10.05 -5.95
N THR A 66 -0.31 -9.00 -6.74
CA THR A 66 -1.30 -7.94 -7.01
C THR A 66 -2.53 -8.49 -7.74
N LEU A 67 -2.31 -9.33 -8.76
CA LEU A 67 -3.37 -10.03 -9.47
C LEU A 67 -4.10 -11.02 -8.56
N ALA A 68 -3.39 -11.74 -7.68
CA ALA A 68 -4.04 -12.63 -6.72
C ALA A 68 -4.94 -11.87 -5.73
N THR A 69 -4.51 -10.67 -5.30
CA THR A 69 -5.31 -9.80 -4.42
C THR A 69 -6.52 -9.20 -5.12
N ALA A 70 -6.41 -8.91 -6.42
CA ALA A 70 -7.47 -8.29 -7.23
C ALA A 70 -8.45 -9.30 -7.86
N LEU A 71 -7.98 -10.48 -8.29
CA LEU A 71 -8.75 -11.44 -9.10
C LEU A 71 -9.13 -12.72 -8.35
N TRP A 72 -8.19 -13.34 -7.63
CA TRP A 72 -8.36 -14.75 -7.22
C TRP A 72 -8.93 -14.93 -5.82
N ARG A 73 -8.81 -13.91 -4.96
CA ARG A 73 -9.20 -13.96 -3.54
C ARG A 73 -9.92 -12.75 -3.00
N ASN A 74 -10.25 -11.76 -3.84
CA ASN A 74 -11.31 -10.80 -3.52
C ASN A 74 -11.06 -10.04 -2.19
N LEU A 75 -9.79 -9.83 -1.82
CA LEU A 75 -9.44 -9.11 -0.59
C LEU A 75 -10.00 -7.70 -0.65
N GLU A 76 -9.85 -7.04 -1.80
CA GLU A 76 -10.52 -5.78 -2.10
C GLU A 76 -12.05 -5.92 -2.03
N SER A 77 -12.64 -6.99 -2.60
CA SER A 77 -14.09 -7.22 -2.51
C SER A 77 -14.63 -7.39 -1.07
N SER A 78 -13.81 -7.95 -0.16
CA SER A 78 -14.14 -8.08 1.26
C SER A 78 -14.27 -6.70 1.92
N PHE A 79 -13.66 -5.67 1.32
CA PHE A 79 -13.77 -4.28 1.76
C PHE A 79 -14.70 -3.43 0.87
N ASP A 80 -14.83 -3.71 -0.43
CA ASP A 80 -15.58 -2.88 -1.41
C ASP A 80 -17.06 -2.74 -1.05
N ARG A 81 -17.64 -3.77 -0.44
CA ARG A 81 -19.02 -3.72 0.05
C ARG A 81 -19.15 -3.03 1.40
N MET A 82 -18.03 -2.62 1.99
CA MET A 82 -17.90 -2.07 3.34
C MET A 82 -18.82 -2.84 4.30
N PRO A 83 -18.56 -4.13 4.56
CA PRO A 83 -19.54 -5.03 5.20
C PRO A 83 -20.02 -4.54 6.57
N TRP A 84 -19.20 -3.78 7.29
CA TRP A 84 -19.60 -3.10 8.53
C TRP A 84 -20.73 -2.06 8.34
N LEU A 85 -20.97 -1.57 7.12
CA LEU A 85 -22.14 -0.77 6.78
C LEU A 85 -23.42 -1.59 6.87
N ARG A 86 -23.44 -2.87 6.51
CA ARG A 86 -24.66 -3.70 6.61
C ARG A 86 -25.08 -3.91 8.05
N HIS A 87 -24.12 -4.07 8.95
CA HIS A 87 -24.37 -4.13 10.40
C HIS A 87 -24.79 -2.77 10.99
N THR A 88 -24.52 -1.65 10.32
CA THR A 88 -24.94 -0.31 10.81
C THR A 88 -26.12 0.29 10.05
N GLN A 89 -26.49 -0.24 8.88
CA GLN A 89 -27.66 0.15 8.10
C GLN A 89 -28.97 -0.28 8.76
N GLU A 90 -28.93 -1.20 9.73
CA GLU A 90 -30.05 -1.53 10.62
C GLU A 90 -30.32 -0.47 11.71
N LEU A 91 -29.73 0.73 11.63
CA LEU A 91 -30.13 1.89 12.45
C LEU A 91 -31.24 2.71 11.79
N GLN A 92 -32.15 2.05 11.06
CA GLN A 92 -33.38 2.69 10.59
C GLN A 92 -34.35 2.88 11.74
N SER A 93 -34.34 4.10 12.24
CA SER A 93 -35.43 4.62 13.02
C SER A 93 -36.71 4.69 12.14
N ARG A 94 -37.65 3.71 12.21
CA ARG A 94 -39.11 3.83 11.82
C ARG A 94 -40.15 3.91 12.97
N LYS A 95 -40.65 5.10 13.33
CA LYS A 95 -41.26 5.39 14.65
C LYS A 95 -42.47 4.46 14.76
N GLY A 96 -42.51 3.54 15.75
CA GLY A 96 -43.58 2.55 15.89
C GLY A 96 -43.23 1.05 15.85
N GLY A 97 -41.98 0.64 16.13
CA GLY A 97 -41.60 -0.79 16.24
C GLY A 97 -40.21 -1.11 15.65
N ARG A 98 -39.15 -0.50 16.20
CA ARG A 98 -37.82 -0.37 15.55
C ARG A 98 -36.78 -1.35 16.10
N THR A 99 -36.08 -2.06 15.21
CA THR A 99 -34.76 -2.64 15.46
C THR A 99 -33.67 -1.59 15.20
N TYR A 100 -32.72 -1.47 16.13
CA TYR A 100 -31.52 -0.63 16.02
C TYR A 100 -30.31 -1.46 16.43
N GLN A 101 -29.27 -1.56 15.62
CA GLN A 101 -27.96 -1.96 16.14
C GLN A 101 -27.33 -0.79 16.89
N THR A 102 -27.36 -0.85 18.23
CA THR A 102 -26.92 0.23 19.14
C THR A 102 -25.42 0.27 19.40
N LYS A 103 -24.62 -0.53 18.67
CA LYS A 103 -23.22 -0.79 18.95
C LYS A 103 -22.34 -0.56 17.72
N CYS A 104 -21.15 -0.01 17.95
CA CYS A 104 -20.09 0.14 16.98
C CYS A 104 -19.62 -1.26 16.52
N PRO A 105 -19.44 -1.51 15.21
CA PRO A 105 -19.02 -2.81 14.70
C PRO A 105 -17.59 -3.19 15.09
N PHE A 106 -16.76 -2.21 15.47
CA PHE A 106 -15.36 -2.43 15.82
C PHE A 106 -15.12 -2.53 17.33
N THR A 107 -15.87 -1.79 18.14
CA THR A 107 -15.63 -1.73 19.60
C THR A 107 -16.75 -2.38 20.42
N GLY A 108 -17.91 -2.65 19.83
CA GLY A 108 -19.10 -3.10 20.56
C GLY A 108 -19.73 -2.03 21.48
N LEU A 109 -19.14 -0.82 21.56
CA LEU A 109 -19.60 0.29 22.38
C LEU A 109 -20.62 1.17 21.64
N ARG A 110 -21.34 2.03 22.36
CA ARG A 110 -22.33 2.94 21.75
C ARG A 110 -21.64 3.93 20.79
N PRO A 111 -22.08 4.08 19.54
CA PRO A 111 -21.45 5.00 18.60
C PRO A 111 -21.61 6.46 19.05
N THR A 112 -20.54 7.24 18.95
CA THR A 112 -20.45 8.66 19.34
C THR A 112 -20.11 9.56 18.16
N ALA A 113 -19.57 9.01 17.06
CA ALA A 113 -19.19 9.77 15.88
C ALA A 113 -19.53 9.03 14.57
N ARG A 114 -19.25 9.70 13.45
CA ARG A 114 -19.48 9.21 12.09
C ARG A 114 -18.18 9.26 11.28
N CYS A 115 -17.85 8.15 10.61
CA CYS A 115 -16.67 8.08 9.74
C CYS A 115 -16.85 8.99 8.51
N PRO A 116 -15.89 9.88 8.18
CA PRO A 116 -16.00 10.76 7.02
C PRO A 116 -15.90 10.02 5.67
N SER A 117 -15.26 8.85 5.64
CA SER A 117 -15.15 8.05 4.40
C SER A 117 -16.41 7.23 4.12
N CYS A 118 -16.83 6.33 5.03
CA CYS A 118 -17.98 5.44 4.77
C CYS A 118 -19.30 5.92 5.38
N SER A 119 -19.34 7.03 6.11
CA SER A 119 -20.51 7.51 6.87
C SER A 119 -21.05 6.54 7.94
N CYS A 120 -20.32 5.45 8.23
CA CYS A 120 -20.62 4.50 9.30
C CYS A 120 -20.60 5.20 10.67
N ARG A 121 -21.55 4.86 11.54
CA ARG A 121 -21.55 5.32 12.94
C ARG A 121 -20.64 4.42 13.76
N VAL A 122 -19.63 5.02 14.40
CA VAL A 122 -18.61 4.32 15.18
C VAL A 122 -18.40 5.01 16.51
N HIS A 123 -17.81 4.32 17.47
CA HIS A 123 -17.34 4.93 18.72
C HIS A 123 -16.03 5.70 18.43
N ASP A 124 -15.74 6.77 19.17
CA ASP A 124 -14.54 7.61 18.92
C ASP A 124 -13.23 6.83 18.97
N ILE A 125 -13.12 5.86 19.88
CA ILE A 125 -11.98 4.90 19.95
C ILE A 125 -11.73 4.17 18.62
N ALA A 126 -12.77 3.92 17.82
CA ALA A 126 -12.65 3.28 16.51
C ALA A 126 -12.38 4.28 15.37
N LEU A 127 -12.34 5.59 15.64
CA LEU A 127 -11.82 6.58 14.72
C LEU A 127 -10.32 6.71 14.95
N GLN A 128 -9.54 6.42 13.92
CA GLN A 128 -8.12 6.72 13.93
C GLN A 128 -7.94 8.23 13.76
N PRO A 129 -7.12 8.89 14.59
CA PRO A 129 -6.69 10.27 14.32
C PRO A 129 -5.94 10.33 12.97
N PRO A 130 -5.77 11.52 12.38
CA PRO A 130 -5.01 11.63 11.15
C PRO A 130 -3.57 11.17 11.43
N ASP A 131 -3.00 10.39 10.51
CA ASP A 131 -1.60 9.99 10.62
C ASP A 131 -0.73 11.28 10.59
N ARG A 132 0.15 11.47 11.59
CA ARG A 132 0.96 12.70 11.80
C ARG A 132 1.62 13.25 10.53
N TRP A 133 1.95 12.36 9.59
CA TRP A 133 2.67 12.69 8.37
C TRP A 133 1.80 13.17 7.21
N VAL A 134 0.51 12.85 7.22
CA VAL A 134 -0.43 13.36 6.22
C VAL A 134 -0.56 14.88 6.35
N GLU A 135 -0.39 15.41 7.56
CA GLU A 135 -0.44 16.85 7.81
C GLU A 135 0.90 17.56 7.63
N SER A 136 2.02 16.87 7.90
CA SER A 136 3.36 17.50 7.91
C SER A 136 4.10 17.43 6.58
N LEU A 137 3.71 16.55 5.66
CA LEU A 137 4.39 16.37 4.37
C LEU A 137 3.38 16.30 3.20
N PRO A 138 2.90 17.44 2.66
CA PRO A 138 1.87 17.49 1.62
C PRO A 138 2.39 17.14 0.22
N VAL A 139 3.27 16.14 0.13
CA VAL A 139 3.86 15.64 -1.12
C VAL A 139 3.23 14.28 -1.42
N CYS A 140 2.72 14.12 -2.64
CA CYS A 140 2.00 12.91 -3.09
C CYS A 140 0.69 12.63 -2.34
N ASP A 141 0.00 13.68 -1.86
CA ASP A 141 -1.35 13.57 -1.33
C ASP A 141 -2.36 13.33 -2.46
N VAL A 142 -3.29 12.42 -2.21
CA VAL A 142 -4.36 12.08 -3.15
C VAL A 142 -5.71 12.04 -2.43
N PRO A 143 -6.78 12.56 -3.05
CA PRO A 143 -8.13 12.32 -2.57
C PRO A 143 -8.43 10.83 -2.71
N LEU A 144 -8.93 10.22 -1.64
CA LEU A 144 -9.16 8.77 -1.58
C LEU A 144 -10.57 8.37 -2.05
N ARG A 145 -11.54 9.29 -1.96
CA ARG A 145 -12.95 9.05 -2.33
C ARG A 145 -13.40 9.93 -3.49
N TRP A 146 -12.72 9.77 -4.63
CA TRP A 146 -13.11 10.42 -5.89
C TRP A 146 -14.47 9.94 -6.41
N ASP A 147 -14.90 8.73 -6.02
CA ASP A 147 -16.28 8.27 -6.24
C ASP A 147 -17.29 9.23 -5.61
N LEU A 148 -17.14 9.55 -4.31
CA LEU A 148 -18.03 10.46 -3.59
C LEU A 148 -17.97 11.89 -4.12
N ALA A 149 -16.78 12.36 -4.51
CA ALA A 149 -16.62 13.68 -5.12
C ALA A 149 -17.36 13.78 -6.48
N LYS A 150 -17.34 12.71 -7.30
CA LYS A 150 -18.12 12.68 -8.54
C LYS A 150 -19.62 12.62 -8.28
N GLU A 151 -20.06 11.82 -7.32
CA GLU A 151 -21.47 11.74 -6.93
C GLU A 151 -22.00 13.09 -6.42
N ALA A 152 -21.22 13.79 -5.59
CA ALA A 152 -21.53 15.13 -5.10
C ALA A 152 -21.76 16.13 -6.24
N MET A 153 -20.98 16.02 -7.32
CA MET A 153 -21.10 16.88 -8.50
C MET A 153 -22.27 16.49 -9.42
N ALA A 154 -22.63 15.21 -9.47
CA ALA A 154 -23.66 14.70 -10.39
C ALA A 154 -25.09 14.78 -9.84
N GLY A 155 -25.27 14.74 -8.52
CA GLY A 155 -26.58 14.50 -7.90
C GLY A 155 -27.28 15.72 -7.28
N ALA A 156 -26.76 16.93 -7.43
CA ALA A 156 -27.22 18.05 -6.61
C ALA A 156 -28.17 19.02 -7.32
N GLU A 157 -29.44 19.03 -6.89
CA GLU A 157 -30.41 20.09 -7.20
C GLU A 157 -30.07 21.41 -6.48
N ASN A 158 -29.32 21.35 -5.37
CA ASN A 158 -28.89 22.52 -4.59
C ASN A 158 -27.36 22.68 -4.62
N PRO A 159 -26.82 23.78 -5.18
CA PRO A 159 -25.38 23.96 -5.35
C PRO A 159 -24.60 24.10 -4.04
N ILE A 160 -25.24 24.57 -2.96
CA ILE A 160 -24.55 24.75 -1.66
C ILE A 160 -24.28 23.38 -1.01
N GLN A 161 -25.28 22.50 -1.01
CA GLN A 161 -25.13 21.15 -0.47
C GLN A 161 -24.17 20.31 -1.31
N ALA A 162 -24.16 20.51 -2.64
CA ALA A 162 -23.18 19.91 -3.55
C ALA A 162 -21.75 20.28 -3.17
N ARG A 163 -21.53 21.56 -2.87
CA ARG A 163 -20.22 22.07 -2.50
C ARG A 163 -19.76 21.51 -1.16
N GLU A 164 -20.63 21.50 -0.15
CA GLU A 164 -20.29 20.93 1.15
C GLU A 164 -19.96 19.43 1.08
N SER A 165 -20.68 18.66 0.26
CA SER A 165 -20.40 17.23 0.09
C SER A 165 -19.12 16.99 -0.71
N LEU A 166 -18.86 17.81 -1.73
CA LEU A 166 -17.60 17.79 -2.47
C LEU A 166 -16.41 18.10 -1.58
N ASP A 167 -16.47 19.18 -0.79
CA ASP A 167 -15.39 19.60 0.11
C ASP A 167 -15.09 18.48 1.13
N ARG A 168 -16.11 17.87 1.74
CA ARG A 168 -15.94 16.71 2.63
C ARG A 168 -15.28 15.51 1.94
N ALA A 169 -15.62 15.23 0.69
CA ALA A 169 -15.03 14.13 -0.06
C ALA A 169 -13.56 14.41 -0.44
N LEU A 170 -13.23 15.67 -0.75
CA LEU A 170 -11.87 16.11 -1.09
C LEU A 170 -10.96 16.27 0.14
N ASP A 171 -11.54 16.52 1.32
CA ASP A 171 -10.82 16.58 2.59
C ASP A 171 -10.37 15.19 3.08
N PHE A 172 -11.05 14.12 2.64
CA PHE A 172 -10.60 12.76 2.91
C PHE A 172 -9.43 12.36 1.99
N ARG A 173 -8.21 12.55 2.51
CA ARG A 173 -6.96 12.41 1.77
C ARG A 173 -6.10 11.28 2.32
N GLY A 174 -5.19 10.82 1.47
CA GLY A 174 -4.14 9.90 1.87
C GLY A 174 -2.82 10.28 1.23
N ASN A 175 -1.74 9.97 1.92
CA ASN A 175 -0.38 10.17 1.45
C ASN A 175 0.18 8.86 0.89
N VAL A 176 0.53 8.82 -0.39
CA VAL A 176 1.02 7.60 -1.05
C VAL A 176 2.41 7.19 -0.55
N LEU A 177 3.29 8.15 -0.22
CA LEU A 177 4.66 7.86 0.18
C LEU A 177 4.76 7.17 1.54
N LEU A 178 3.86 7.52 2.45
CA LEU A 178 3.86 7.03 3.84
C LEU A 178 2.70 6.09 4.15
N ALA A 179 1.84 5.81 3.16
CA ALA A 179 0.59 5.09 3.32
C ALA A 179 -0.27 5.62 4.49
N GLY A 180 -0.24 6.94 4.68
CA GLY A 180 -0.99 7.62 5.74
C GLY A 180 -2.39 8.03 5.26
N VAL A 181 -3.36 8.08 6.17
CA VAL A 181 -4.73 8.54 5.89
C VAL A 181 -5.16 9.62 6.88
N THR A 182 -6.02 10.53 6.42
CA THR A 182 -6.78 11.42 7.31
C THR A 182 -7.75 10.63 8.19
N THR A 183 -8.29 11.27 9.23
CA THR A 183 -9.22 10.69 10.21
C THR A 183 -10.29 9.81 9.57
N CYS A 184 -10.37 8.54 9.93
CA CYS A 184 -11.44 7.64 9.50
C CYS A 184 -11.58 6.43 10.45
N CYS A 185 -12.63 5.62 10.27
CA CYS A 185 -12.78 4.41 11.08
C CYS A 185 -11.72 3.36 10.74
N VAL A 186 -11.38 2.50 11.71
CA VAL A 186 -10.36 1.45 11.55
C VAL A 186 -10.55 0.60 10.28
N GLY A 187 -11.80 0.28 9.90
CA GLY A 187 -12.08 -0.48 8.68
C GLY A 187 -11.77 0.29 7.38
N CYS A 188 -12.10 1.59 7.33
CA CYS A 188 -11.75 2.44 6.19
C CYS A 188 -10.24 2.67 6.11
N ALA A 189 -9.58 2.87 7.25
CA ALA A 189 -8.12 2.99 7.29
C ALA A 189 -7.45 1.71 6.78
N ALA A 190 -7.86 0.53 7.27
CA ALA A 190 -7.33 -0.75 6.83
C ALA A 190 -7.52 -0.95 5.31
N TRP A 191 -8.70 -0.63 4.78
CA TRP A 191 -8.96 -0.73 3.35
C TRP A 191 -8.08 0.25 2.54
N GLN A 192 -8.10 1.53 2.88
CA GLN A 192 -7.40 2.58 2.12
C GLN A 192 -5.89 2.40 2.14
N LYS A 193 -5.31 2.07 3.31
CA LYS A 193 -3.87 1.81 3.43
C LYS A 193 -3.43 0.59 2.62
N ASN A 194 -4.18 -0.53 2.71
CA ASN A 194 -3.74 -1.81 2.15
C ASN A 194 -4.17 -2.06 0.70
N CYS A 195 -5.29 -1.50 0.25
CA CYS A 195 -5.84 -1.74 -1.09
C CYS A 195 -5.61 -0.57 -2.06
N HIS A 196 -5.37 0.65 -1.55
CA HIS A 196 -5.15 1.83 -2.40
C HIS A 196 -3.75 2.42 -2.26
N LEU A 197 -3.31 2.80 -1.05
CA LEU A 197 -2.07 3.55 -0.88
C LEU A 197 -0.81 2.69 -1.09
N ARG A 198 -0.66 1.59 -0.35
CA ARG A 198 0.51 0.69 -0.47
C ARG A 198 0.66 0.10 -1.88
N PRO A 199 -0.42 -0.38 -2.55
CA PRO A 199 -0.30 -0.86 -3.92
C PRO A 199 0.11 0.23 -4.92
N ARG A 200 -0.36 1.48 -4.74
CA ARG A 200 0.08 2.62 -5.58
C ARG A 200 1.55 2.95 -5.36
N LEU A 201 2.04 2.89 -4.12
CA LEU A 201 3.47 3.04 -3.82
C LEU A 201 4.29 1.92 -4.47
N ALA A 202 3.84 0.66 -4.34
CA ALA A 202 4.48 -0.50 -4.95
C ALA A 202 4.52 -0.39 -6.49
N LEU A 203 3.41 0.01 -7.12
CA LEU A 203 3.35 0.31 -8.56
C LEU A 203 4.31 1.42 -8.97
N GLY A 204 4.41 2.47 -8.15
CA GLY A 204 5.41 3.52 -8.33
C GLY A 204 6.82 2.92 -8.37
N MET A 205 7.19 2.16 -7.35
CA MET A 205 8.51 1.53 -7.25
C MET A 205 8.81 0.53 -8.37
N THR A 206 7.86 -0.29 -8.80
CA THR A 206 8.07 -1.20 -9.94
C THR A 206 8.27 -0.44 -11.25
N SER A 207 7.55 0.65 -11.47
CA SER A 207 7.75 1.52 -12.64
C SER A 207 9.17 2.10 -12.68
N VAL A 208 9.69 2.51 -11.52
CA VAL A 208 11.08 2.99 -11.37
C VAL A 208 12.08 1.89 -11.62
N SER A 209 11.85 0.70 -11.04
CA SER A 209 12.69 -0.48 -11.25
C SER A 209 12.82 -0.83 -12.73
N VAL A 210 11.69 -0.93 -13.45
CA VAL A 210 11.69 -1.21 -14.90
C VAL A 210 12.45 -0.14 -15.68
N THR A 211 12.34 1.13 -15.30
CA THR A 211 13.10 2.21 -15.92
C THR A 211 14.60 1.98 -15.75
N PHE A 212 15.07 1.67 -14.53
CA PHE A 212 16.47 1.40 -14.26
C PHE A 212 17.02 0.15 -14.95
N VAL A 213 16.19 -0.89 -15.12
CA VAL A 213 16.57 -2.07 -15.91
C VAL A 213 16.82 -1.72 -17.37
N ILE A 214 16.02 -0.83 -17.96
CA ILE A 214 16.10 -0.51 -19.39
C ILE A 214 17.25 0.46 -19.69
N LEU A 215 17.60 1.33 -18.74
CA LEU A 215 18.58 2.40 -18.93
C LEU A 215 19.95 1.93 -19.46
N PRO A 216 20.60 0.88 -18.90
CA PRO A 216 21.87 0.36 -19.42
C PRO A 216 21.82 -0.04 -20.89
N TRP A 217 20.71 -0.63 -21.32
CA TRP A 217 20.52 -1.16 -22.67
C TRP A 217 20.21 -0.05 -23.66
N ALA A 218 19.37 0.91 -23.25
CA ALA A 218 18.98 2.04 -24.09
C ALA A 218 20.14 3.02 -24.34
N PHE A 219 21.08 3.12 -23.39
CA PHE A 219 22.21 4.05 -23.44
C PHE A 219 23.58 3.33 -23.48
N SER A 220 23.62 2.09 -23.97
CA SER A 220 24.83 1.27 -24.03
C SER A 220 25.99 1.93 -24.81
N GLY A 221 25.69 2.60 -25.92
CA GLY A 221 26.69 3.35 -26.69
C GLY A 221 27.23 4.56 -25.93
N PHE A 222 26.44 5.18 -25.06
CA PHE A 222 26.90 6.28 -24.21
C PHE A 222 27.75 5.75 -23.06
N SER A 223 27.35 4.67 -22.39
CA SER A 223 28.13 4.09 -21.29
C SER A 223 29.49 3.58 -21.74
N ASP A 224 29.61 3.04 -22.95
CA ASP A 224 30.89 2.63 -23.53
C ASP A 224 31.84 3.84 -23.73
N THR A 225 31.32 4.97 -24.21
CA THR A 225 32.14 6.18 -24.46
C THR A 225 32.74 6.82 -23.20
N ILE A 226 32.15 6.60 -22.02
CA ILE A 226 32.61 7.16 -20.75
C ILE A 226 33.45 6.17 -19.92
N GLY A 227 33.73 4.97 -20.44
CA GLY A 227 34.66 4.00 -19.87
C GLY A 227 34.30 3.57 -18.45
N VAL A 228 35.22 3.75 -17.49
CA VAL A 228 35.04 3.33 -16.08
C VAL A 228 33.84 3.99 -15.40
N ALA A 229 33.49 5.22 -15.78
CA ALA A 229 32.29 5.86 -15.26
C ALA A 229 31.01 5.18 -15.79
N GLY A 230 31.07 4.61 -17.00
CA GLY A 230 29.98 3.86 -17.62
C GLY A 230 29.72 2.52 -16.95
N THR A 231 30.78 1.79 -16.58
CA THR A 231 30.65 0.53 -15.83
C THR A 231 30.06 0.78 -14.44
N ALA A 232 30.54 1.81 -13.73
CA ALA A 232 29.98 2.20 -12.44
C ALA A 232 28.51 2.62 -12.54
N LEU A 233 28.13 3.35 -13.60
CA LEU A 233 26.75 3.75 -13.85
C LEU A 233 25.86 2.52 -14.10
N GLN A 234 26.32 1.56 -14.89
CA GLN A 234 25.59 0.32 -15.17
C GLN A 234 25.33 -0.49 -13.90
N VAL A 235 26.37 -0.74 -13.11
CA VAL A 235 26.26 -1.42 -11.81
C VAL A 235 25.30 -0.68 -10.88
N ALA A 236 25.37 0.65 -10.81
CA ALA A 236 24.47 1.44 -9.98
C ALA A 236 23.01 1.32 -10.43
N THR A 237 22.74 1.35 -11.73
CA THR A 237 21.38 1.21 -12.26
C THR A 237 20.80 -0.19 -12.04
N GLU A 238 21.60 -1.25 -12.18
CA GLU A 238 21.18 -2.63 -11.89
C GLU A 238 20.87 -2.83 -10.40
N ALA A 239 21.76 -2.35 -9.53
CA ALA A 239 21.56 -2.37 -8.09
C ALA A 239 20.29 -1.61 -7.67
N LEU A 240 20.04 -0.45 -8.29
CA LEU A 240 18.81 0.31 -8.05
C LEU A 240 17.58 -0.47 -8.53
N ALA A 241 17.61 -1.05 -9.74
CA ALA A 241 16.50 -1.86 -10.26
C ALA A 241 16.10 -3.00 -9.31
N VAL A 242 17.07 -3.76 -8.78
CA VAL A 242 16.85 -4.84 -7.82
C VAL A 242 16.31 -4.31 -6.49
N SER A 243 16.83 -3.18 -6.01
CA SER A 243 16.39 -2.59 -4.74
C SER A 243 14.92 -2.12 -4.79
N TYR A 244 14.50 -1.43 -5.86
CA TYR A 244 13.13 -0.93 -6.02
C TYR A 244 12.13 -2.08 -6.24
N SER A 245 12.50 -3.11 -7.00
CA SER A 245 11.63 -4.27 -7.20
C SER A 245 11.45 -5.08 -5.91
N THR A 246 12.52 -5.24 -5.11
CA THR A 246 12.44 -5.87 -3.78
C THR A 246 11.55 -5.06 -2.85
N LEU A 247 11.74 -3.74 -2.75
CA LEU A 247 10.90 -2.87 -1.93
C LEU A 247 9.42 -2.94 -2.33
N ALA A 248 9.12 -2.90 -3.64
CA ALA A 248 7.76 -3.01 -4.15
C ALA A 248 7.09 -4.32 -3.72
N LEU A 249 7.80 -5.45 -3.86
CA LEU A 249 7.30 -6.76 -3.45
C LEU A 249 7.04 -6.80 -1.93
N LEU A 250 7.98 -6.33 -1.12
CA LEU A 250 7.84 -6.33 0.34
C LEU A 250 6.67 -5.46 0.79
N VAL A 251 6.49 -4.27 0.21
CA VAL A 251 5.35 -3.38 0.53
C VAL A 251 4.02 -4.05 0.18
N GLN A 252 3.95 -4.75 -0.96
CA GLN A 252 2.75 -5.49 -1.34
C GLN A 252 2.48 -6.68 -0.41
N ILE A 253 3.51 -7.42 0.01
CA ILE A 253 3.38 -8.50 1.02
C ILE A 253 2.84 -7.92 2.33
N GLN A 254 3.41 -6.81 2.81
CA GLN A 254 2.96 -6.16 4.04
C GLN A 254 1.49 -5.74 3.95
N ALA A 255 1.07 -5.17 2.82
CA ALA A 255 -0.30 -4.76 2.58
C ALA A 255 -1.29 -5.95 2.70
N VAL A 256 -0.94 -7.09 2.10
CA VAL A 256 -1.75 -8.31 2.18
C VAL A 256 -1.81 -8.87 3.60
N LEU A 257 -0.67 -8.96 4.28
CA LEU A 257 -0.60 -9.49 5.64
C LEU A 257 -1.41 -8.63 6.61
N ARG A 258 -1.31 -7.30 6.52
CA ARG A 258 -2.04 -6.35 7.36
C ARG A 258 -3.54 -6.36 7.09
N ALA A 259 -3.94 -6.41 5.82
CA ALA A 259 -5.35 -6.57 5.49
C ALA A 259 -5.91 -7.89 6.03
N ASN A 260 -5.18 -9.00 5.88
CA ASN A 260 -5.61 -10.28 6.43
C ASN A 260 -5.67 -10.26 7.96
N ALA A 261 -4.72 -9.61 8.64
CA ALA A 261 -4.76 -9.45 10.10
C ALA A 261 -6.02 -8.72 10.56
N PHE A 262 -6.40 -7.63 9.88
CA PHE A 262 -7.67 -6.95 10.14
C PHE A 262 -8.88 -7.88 9.94
N LEU A 263 -8.90 -8.66 8.85
CA LEU A 263 -9.99 -9.61 8.59
C LEU A 263 -10.10 -10.66 9.70
N VAL A 264 -8.96 -11.17 10.20
CA VAL A 264 -8.93 -12.14 11.31
C VAL A 264 -9.40 -11.51 12.62
N GLU A 265 -8.95 -10.30 12.94
CA GLU A 265 -9.28 -9.59 14.19
C GLU A 265 -10.78 -9.32 14.30
N TYR A 266 -11.41 -8.84 13.22
CA TYR A 266 -12.80 -8.40 13.23
C TYR A 266 -13.80 -9.44 12.69
N ALA A 267 -13.37 -10.62 12.23
CA ALA A 267 -14.26 -11.66 11.71
C ALA A 267 -15.38 -12.06 12.68
N ALA A 268 -15.11 -12.09 13.99
CA ALA A 268 -16.12 -12.44 15.00
C ALA A 268 -17.20 -11.35 15.15
N ALA A 269 -16.82 -10.08 14.99
CA ALA A 269 -17.72 -8.93 15.12
C ALA A 269 -18.46 -8.62 13.80
N VAL A 270 -17.84 -8.91 12.67
CA VAL A 270 -18.35 -8.70 11.31
C VAL A 270 -18.21 -10.01 10.53
N PRO A 271 -19.19 -10.93 10.61
CA PRO A 271 -19.09 -12.28 10.05
C PRO A 271 -18.91 -12.35 8.53
N GLU A 272 -19.23 -11.27 7.81
CA GLU A 272 -18.99 -11.15 6.37
C GLU A 272 -17.50 -10.99 6.02
N LEU A 273 -16.62 -10.69 6.99
CA LEU A 273 -15.18 -10.61 6.77
C LEU A 273 -14.58 -12.02 6.70
N LEU A 274 -14.10 -12.39 5.52
CA LEU A 274 -13.50 -13.70 5.25
C LEU A 274 -11.98 -13.57 5.15
N PRO A 275 -11.20 -14.02 6.14
CA PRO A 275 -9.75 -13.99 6.06
C PRO A 275 -9.25 -14.94 4.96
N LEU A 276 -8.20 -14.52 4.25
CA LEU A 276 -7.62 -15.28 3.14
C LEU A 276 -6.82 -16.50 3.60
N PHE A 277 -6.19 -16.38 4.77
CA PHE A 277 -5.38 -17.43 5.38
C PHE A 277 -5.35 -17.24 6.89
N ARG A 278 -5.13 -18.34 7.60
CA ARG A 278 -4.88 -18.30 9.05
C ARG A 278 -3.45 -17.82 9.31
N PRO A 279 -3.22 -17.02 10.35
CA PRO A 279 -1.87 -16.60 10.71
C PRO A 279 -1.02 -17.84 11.05
N PRO A 280 0.26 -17.87 10.65
CA PRO A 280 1.14 -19.00 10.92
C PRO A 280 1.37 -19.15 12.44
N THR A 281 1.35 -20.39 12.92
CA THR A 281 1.61 -20.73 14.34
C THR A 281 3.02 -21.24 14.59
N ALA A 282 3.75 -21.64 13.54
CA ALA A 282 5.11 -22.14 13.65
C ALA A 282 6.10 -21.00 13.96
N GLY A 283 7.01 -21.21 14.92
CA GLY A 283 7.82 -20.14 15.55
C GLY A 283 8.47 -19.13 14.59
N LEU A 284 9.31 -19.59 13.64
CA LEU A 284 10.01 -18.69 12.72
C LEU A 284 9.04 -17.93 11.80
N LEU A 285 8.05 -18.63 11.23
CA LEU A 285 7.05 -18.03 10.34
C LEU A 285 6.13 -17.06 11.07
N ALA A 286 5.76 -17.37 12.32
CA ALA A 286 4.98 -16.49 13.19
C ALA A 286 5.75 -15.21 13.53
N HIS A 287 7.05 -15.33 13.82
CA HIS A 287 7.91 -14.18 14.08
C HIS A 287 8.04 -13.29 12.85
N LEU A 288 8.36 -13.88 11.69
CA LEU A 288 8.43 -13.13 10.42
C LEU A 288 7.10 -12.45 10.11
N HIS A 289 5.97 -13.15 10.27
CA HIS A 289 4.65 -12.57 10.08
C HIS A 289 4.41 -11.36 10.99
N ALA A 290 4.73 -11.46 12.28
CA ALA A 290 4.60 -10.36 13.23
C ALA A 290 5.43 -9.13 12.85
N LEU A 291 6.64 -9.33 12.31
CA LEU A 291 7.49 -8.22 11.84
C LEU A 291 6.83 -7.40 10.72
N PHE A 292 6.05 -8.03 9.83
CA PHE A 292 5.31 -7.31 8.78
C PHE A 292 4.04 -6.62 9.31
N LEU A 293 3.48 -7.07 10.43
CA LEU A 293 2.27 -6.46 11.00
C LEU A 293 2.55 -5.13 11.70
N HIS A 294 3.77 -4.89 12.19
CA HIS A 294 4.09 -3.68 12.95
C HIS A 294 4.88 -2.68 12.11
N THR A 295 4.44 -1.42 12.16
CA THR A 295 5.17 -0.26 11.60
C THR A 295 5.67 0.56 12.77
N PRO A 296 6.96 0.95 12.79
CA PRO A 296 7.58 1.61 13.94
C PRO A 296 6.86 2.87 14.46
N TRP A 297 6.06 3.55 13.64
CA TRP A 297 5.35 4.78 14.03
C TRP A 297 3.82 4.65 14.13
N GLU A 298 3.22 3.47 13.89
CA GLU A 298 1.77 3.28 14.15
C GLU A 298 1.51 2.90 15.62
N GLY A 299 2.32 3.44 16.54
CA GLY A 299 2.22 3.24 18.00
C GLY A 299 1.54 4.40 18.71
#